data_AF-A0A2N1P609-F1
#
_entry.id   AF-A0A2N1P609-F1
#
_cell.length_a   1.000
_cell.length_b   1.000
_cell.length_c   1.000
_cell.angle_alpha   90.00
_cell.angle_beta   90.00
_cell.angle_gamma   90.00
#
_symmetry.space_group_name_H-M   'P 1'
#
loop_
_entity.id
_entity.type
_entity.pdbx_description
1 polymer ?
#
loop_
_entity_poly.entity_id
_entity_poly.type
_entity_poly.pdbx_seq_one_letter_code
_entity_poly.pdbx_strand_id
1 'polypeptide(L)'
;MGTELWVKIVAIVGAAAWLSPVLYSIILHFFKKPKIRFYDKGNIIFTNFTGAISAGLRCSIDAENRNALVTGMKLLVKHESKNEIILHWNTVREVTQHISNPTGQPIEFYKEIQPGILKITTDEAKDLMVFFSDMAYERKYEILIRELIDQILYRLKNKSQNDAEEIKNILTELKKESIYKDILYLWNDSLYLKSGMYELELRIKEKNKITDYKYKYKFQIQPGEIEILREYLKVFDEIIEYTILNRFNLGPSMVIPPKSINLEIRPL
;
A
#
# COMPACT_ATOMS: atom_id res chain seq x y z
N MET A 1 56.64 -49.02 7.73
CA MET A 1 56.23 -47.85 6.92
C MET A 1 54.71 -47.69 6.75
N GLY A 2 53.89 -48.74 6.89
CA GLY A 2 52.42 -48.64 6.72
C GLY A 2 51.63 -48.11 7.91
N THR A 3 52.09 -48.30 9.15
CA THR A 3 51.34 -47.93 10.37
C THR A 3 51.25 -46.42 10.60
N GLU A 4 52.33 -45.67 10.35
CA GLU A 4 52.29 -44.20 10.49
C GLU A 4 51.39 -43.52 9.47
N LEU A 5 51.30 -44.05 8.25
CA LEU A 5 50.41 -43.52 7.23
C LEU A 5 48.94 -43.72 7.63
N TRP A 6 48.61 -44.90 8.16
CA TRP A 6 47.27 -45.19 8.68
C TRP A 6 46.88 -44.27 9.84
N VAL A 7 47.79 -44.04 10.80
CA VAL A 7 47.53 -43.12 11.92
C VAL A 7 47.28 -41.69 11.42
N LYS A 8 48.06 -41.21 10.44
CA LYS A 8 47.85 -39.88 9.84
C LYS A 8 46.51 -39.78 9.11
N ILE A 9 46.13 -40.81 8.35
CA ILE A 9 44.84 -40.85 7.64
C ILE A 9 43.68 -40.84 8.65
N VAL A 10 43.73 -41.67 9.69
CA VAL A 10 42.70 -41.73 10.73
C VAL A 10 42.60 -40.40 11.49
N ALA A 11 43.73 -39.76 11.79
CA ALA A 11 43.75 -38.45 12.44
C ALA A 11 43.12 -37.34 11.56
N ILE A 12 43.41 -37.33 10.25
CA ILE A 12 42.82 -36.38 9.31
C ILE A 12 41.32 -36.61 9.16
N VAL A 13 40.88 -37.87 9.05
CA VAL A 13 39.46 -38.23 8.94
C VAL A 13 38.71 -37.87 10.23
N GLY A 14 39.30 -38.14 11.40
CA GLY A 14 38.72 -37.76 12.70
C GLY A 14 38.60 -36.25 12.87
N ALA A 15 39.63 -35.48 12.48
CA ALA A 15 39.61 -34.02 12.51
C ALA A 15 38.59 -33.43 11.51
N ALA A 16 38.50 -34.00 10.31
CA ALA A 16 37.52 -33.61 9.30
C ALA A 16 36.09 -33.93 9.74
N ALA A 17 35.86 -35.07 10.41
CA ALA A 17 34.55 -35.44 10.96
C ALA A 17 34.07 -34.43 12.01
N TRP A 18 34.97 -33.89 12.84
CA TRP A 18 34.67 -32.83 13.81
C TRP A 18 34.38 -31.47 13.17
N LEU A 19 35.11 -31.11 12.12
CA LEU A 19 34.93 -29.83 11.42
C LEU A 19 33.75 -29.85 10.45
N SER A 20 33.35 -31.03 9.96
CA SER A 20 32.31 -31.16 8.94
C SER A 20 30.94 -30.57 9.31
N PRO A 21 30.39 -30.73 10.53
CA PRO A 21 29.06 -30.19 10.87
C PRO A 21 29.09 -28.67 10.97
N VAL A 22 30.19 -28.12 11.50
CA VAL A 22 30.41 -26.68 11.63
C VAL A 22 30.59 -26.05 10.25
N LEU A 23 31.45 -26.62 9.40
CA LEU A 23 31.63 -26.14 8.02
C LEU A 23 30.35 -26.27 7.20
N TYR A 24 29.65 -27.40 7.33
CA TYR A 24 28.38 -27.62 6.63
C TYR A 24 27.30 -26.62 7.07
N SER A 25 27.17 -26.36 8.37
CA SER A 25 26.22 -25.36 8.88
C SER A 25 26.58 -23.94 8.45
N ILE A 26 27.87 -23.57 8.42
CA ILE A 26 28.35 -22.29 7.91
C ILE A 26 28.02 -22.15 6.42
N ILE A 27 28.36 -23.15 5.60
CA ILE A 27 28.07 -23.15 4.17
C ILE A 27 26.56 -22.99 3.93
N LEU A 28 25.73 -23.82 4.57
CA LEU A 28 24.28 -23.71 4.44
C LEU A 28 23.77 -22.35 4.90
N HIS A 29 24.28 -21.81 6.00
CA HIS A 29 23.87 -20.50 6.47
C HIS A 29 24.22 -19.40 5.46
N PHE A 30 25.44 -19.42 4.89
CA PHE A 30 25.88 -18.45 3.89
C PHE A 30 25.10 -18.50 2.57
N PHE A 31 24.71 -19.69 2.10
CA PHE A 31 24.01 -19.86 0.83
C PHE A 31 22.48 -19.77 0.92
N LYS A 32 21.89 -19.87 2.11
CA LYS A 32 20.45 -19.70 2.30
C LYS A 32 20.02 -18.25 2.05
N LYS A 33 19.17 -18.06 1.04
CA LYS A 33 18.55 -16.77 0.71
C LYS A 33 17.34 -16.49 1.62
N PRO A 34 17.03 -15.22 1.92
CA PRO A 34 15.80 -14.88 2.61
C PRO A 34 14.61 -15.37 1.79
N LYS A 35 13.60 -15.96 2.45
CA LYS A 35 12.34 -16.37 1.83
C LYS A 35 11.19 -15.70 2.55
N ILE A 36 10.48 -14.80 1.87
CA ILE A 36 9.33 -14.10 2.45
C ILE A 36 8.14 -15.06 2.54
N ARG A 37 7.49 -15.13 3.70
CA ARG A 37 6.18 -15.78 3.84
C ARG A 37 5.14 -14.70 4.09
N PHE A 38 4.05 -14.81 3.35
CA PHE A 38 2.94 -13.86 3.38
C PHE A 38 1.69 -14.63 3.73
N TYR A 39 0.95 -14.12 4.71
CA TYR A 39 -0.29 -14.70 5.20
C TYR A 39 -1.37 -13.63 5.06
N ASP A 40 -2.26 -13.78 4.09
CA ASP A 40 -3.40 -12.88 3.98
C ASP A 40 -4.39 -13.12 5.13
N LYS A 41 -5.15 -12.07 5.47
CA LYS A 41 -6.28 -12.15 6.41
C LYS A 41 -7.62 -12.25 5.66
N GLY A 42 -7.61 -12.69 4.40
CA GLY A 42 -8.80 -13.02 3.62
C GLY A 42 -9.60 -11.87 3.02
N ASN A 43 -9.20 -10.61 3.19
CA ASN A 43 -9.96 -9.46 2.70
C ASN A 43 -9.10 -8.39 2.01
N ILE A 44 -9.66 -7.76 0.97
CA ILE A 44 -9.15 -6.55 0.32
C ILE A 44 -10.18 -5.42 0.46
N ILE A 45 -9.71 -4.23 0.83
CA ILE A 45 -10.54 -3.05 1.01
C ILE A 45 -10.28 -2.10 -0.14
N PHE A 46 -11.27 -1.80 -0.97
CA PHE A 46 -11.16 -0.70 -1.93
C PHE A 46 -11.80 0.55 -1.34
N THR A 47 -11.09 1.67 -1.42
CA THR A 47 -11.53 2.95 -0.89
C THR A 47 -11.15 4.06 -1.86
N ASN A 48 -11.91 5.14 -1.87
CA ASN A 48 -11.57 6.34 -2.61
C ASN A 48 -11.31 7.47 -1.59
N PHE A 49 -10.07 7.61 -1.12
CA PHE A 49 -9.74 8.59 -0.06
C PHE A 49 -9.19 9.91 -0.60
N THR A 50 -8.38 9.84 -1.66
CA THR A 50 -7.66 10.98 -2.26
C THR A 50 -8.14 11.30 -3.67
N GLY A 51 -9.27 10.70 -4.07
CA GLY A 51 -9.72 10.71 -5.45
C GLY A 51 -9.23 9.59 -6.31
N ALA A 52 -8.17 8.91 -5.89
CA ALA A 52 -7.77 7.66 -6.49
C ALA A 52 -8.42 6.50 -5.74
N ILE A 53 -8.78 5.44 -6.48
CA ILE A 53 -8.99 4.14 -5.86
C ILE A 53 -7.69 3.69 -5.20
N SER A 54 -7.77 3.46 -3.90
CA SER A 54 -6.75 2.81 -3.10
C SER A 54 -7.23 1.43 -2.67
N ALA A 55 -6.33 0.46 -2.63
CA ALA A 55 -6.57 -0.88 -2.15
C ALA A 55 -5.81 -1.11 -0.85
N GLY A 56 -6.49 -1.51 0.21
CA GLY A 56 -5.92 -1.93 1.48
C GLY A 56 -5.91 -3.45 1.61
N LEU A 57 -4.76 -4.03 1.95
CA LEU A 57 -4.61 -5.46 2.21
C LEU A 57 -4.10 -5.67 3.63
N ARG A 58 -4.84 -6.46 4.42
CA ARG A 58 -4.41 -6.86 5.76
C ARG A 58 -3.72 -8.21 5.71
N CYS A 59 -2.52 -8.29 6.28
CA CYS A 59 -1.68 -9.47 6.20
C CYS A 59 -0.75 -9.62 7.40
N SER A 60 -0.27 -10.83 7.63
CA SER A 60 0.94 -11.08 8.42
C SER A 60 2.09 -11.42 7.48
N ILE A 61 3.28 -10.90 7.73
CA ILE A 61 4.47 -11.16 6.91
C ILE A 61 5.67 -11.49 7.78
N ASP A 62 6.44 -12.50 7.38
CA ASP A 62 7.71 -12.85 8.02
C ASP A 62 8.75 -13.28 6.98
N ALA A 63 9.97 -13.55 7.46
CA ALA A 63 11.04 -14.10 6.65
C ALA A 63 11.50 -15.46 7.18
N GLU A 64 11.82 -16.37 6.28
CA GLU A 64 12.45 -17.64 6.57
C GLU A 64 13.94 -17.55 6.20
N ASN A 65 14.78 -18.28 6.94
CA ASN A 65 16.25 -18.36 6.84
C ASN A 65 17.03 -17.10 7.23
N ARG A 66 16.65 -15.91 6.72
CA ARG A 66 17.35 -14.65 6.96
C ARG A 66 16.39 -13.46 6.86
N ASN A 67 16.71 -12.38 7.56
CA ASN A 67 16.00 -11.10 7.43
C ASN A 67 15.95 -10.64 5.97
N ALA A 68 14.80 -10.11 5.55
CA ALA A 68 14.58 -9.61 4.21
C ALA A 68 14.37 -8.10 4.20
N LEU A 69 14.83 -7.43 3.15
CA LEU A 69 14.51 -6.03 2.89
C LEU A 69 13.56 -5.96 1.70
N VAL A 70 12.29 -5.69 1.98
CA VAL A 70 11.30 -5.41 0.95
C VAL A 70 11.48 -3.98 0.46
N THR A 71 11.71 -3.82 -0.83
CA THR A 71 11.96 -2.53 -1.49
C THR A 71 10.77 -2.05 -2.33
N GLY A 72 9.76 -2.90 -2.49
CA GLY A 72 8.54 -2.53 -3.17
C GLY A 72 7.49 -3.62 -3.09
N MET A 73 6.24 -3.22 -3.08
CA MET A 73 5.10 -4.10 -3.31
C MET A 73 4.22 -3.51 -4.41
N LYS A 74 3.64 -4.39 -5.21
CA LYS A 74 2.68 -4.02 -6.26
C LYS A 74 1.49 -4.96 -6.21
N LEU A 75 0.33 -4.42 -6.55
CA LEU A 75 -0.91 -5.15 -6.62
C LEU A 75 -1.43 -5.05 -8.05
N LEU A 76 -1.44 -6.18 -8.75
CA LEU A 76 -2.01 -6.27 -10.09
C LEU A 76 -3.45 -6.72 -9.94
N VAL A 77 -4.38 -5.89 -10.41
CA VAL A 77 -5.82 -6.14 -10.36
C VAL A 77 -6.29 -6.34 -11.79
N LYS A 78 -6.80 -7.52 -12.11
CA LYS A 78 -7.22 -7.87 -13.46
C LYS A 78 -8.68 -8.29 -13.48
N HIS A 79 -9.50 -7.57 -14.23
CA HIS A 79 -10.90 -7.91 -14.45
C HIS A 79 -11.04 -9.04 -15.48
N GLU A 80 -12.13 -9.80 -15.42
CA GLU A 80 -12.48 -10.83 -16.42
C GLU A 80 -12.54 -10.28 -17.86
N SER A 81 -12.84 -8.98 -18.03
CA SER A 81 -12.79 -8.30 -19.33
C SER A 81 -11.37 -7.99 -19.83
N LYS A 82 -10.33 -8.50 -19.15
CA LYS A 82 -8.91 -8.27 -19.40
C LYS A 82 -8.41 -6.84 -19.15
N ASN A 83 -9.19 -6.00 -18.47
CA ASN A 83 -8.68 -4.73 -17.96
C ASN A 83 -7.72 -5.00 -16.81
N GLU A 84 -6.51 -4.45 -16.87
CA GLU A 84 -5.46 -4.66 -15.88
C GLU A 84 -5.00 -3.32 -15.31
N ILE A 85 -4.78 -3.30 -14.00
CA ILE A 85 -4.40 -2.12 -13.25
C ILE A 85 -3.30 -2.51 -12.27
N ILE A 86 -2.29 -1.65 -12.16
CA ILE A 86 -1.14 -1.88 -11.29
C ILE A 86 -1.14 -0.79 -10.23
N LEU A 87 -1.40 -1.19 -8.99
CA LEU A 87 -1.30 -0.33 -7.83
C LEU A 87 0.03 -0.55 -7.14
N HIS A 88 0.62 0.53 -6.65
CA HIS A 88 1.89 0.49 -5.95
C HIS A 88 1.64 0.79 -4.48
N TRP A 89 2.40 0.15 -3.60
CA TRP A 89 2.30 0.46 -2.18
C TRP A 89 2.59 1.95 -1.93
N ASN A 90 1.75 2.61 -1.16
CA ASN A 90 1.93 4.02 -0.80
C ASN A 90 2.10 4.19 0.70
N THR A 91 1.45 3.38 1.51
CA THR A 91 1.50 3.46 2.97
C THR A 91 1.46 2.05 3.56
N VAL A 92 2.29 1.81 4.58
CA VAL A 92 2.23 0.59 5.39
C VAL A 92 1.92 0.99 6.82
N ARG A 93 0.93 0.34 7.44
CA ARG A 93 0.63 0.49 8.86
C ARG A 93 0.94 -0.83 9.55
N GLU A 94 1.86 -0.79 10.50
CA GLU A 94 2.18 -1.92 11.37
C GLU A 94 1.32 -1.85 12.62
N VAL A 95 0.61 -2.93 12.94
CA VAL A 95 -0.14 -3.04 14.19
C VAL A 95 0.87 -3.25 15.32
N THR A 96 0.94 -2.32 16.27
CA THR A 96 1.91 -2.38 17.36
C THR A 96 1.30 -2.83 18.68
N GLN A 97 0.02 -2.57 18.91
CA GLN A 97 -0.67 -2.93 20.14
C GLN A 97 -2.15 -3.22 19.90
N HIS A 98 -2.69 -4.17 20.66
CA HIS A 98 -4.11 -4.40 20.83
C HIS A 98 -4.48 -4.07 22.28
N ILE A 99 -5.35 -3.08 22.49
CA ILE A 99 -5.87 -2.73 23.81
C ILE A 99 -7.39 -2.91 23.77
N SER A 100 -8.00 -3.50 24.80
CA SER A 100 -9.46 -3.47 24.92
C SER A 100 -9.90 -2.18 25.58
N ASN A 101 -10.86 -1.48 24.98
CA ASN A 101 -11.50 -0.34 25.61
C ASN A 101 -12.33 -0.78 26.84
N PRO A 102 -12.84 0.15 27.67
CA PRO A 102 -13.66 -0.19 28.83
C PRO A 102 -14.96 -0.95 28.50
N THR A 103 -15.40 -0.93 27.24
CA THR A 103 -16.56 -1.70 26.75
C THR A 103 -16.17 -3.05 26.14
N GLY A 104 -14.90 -3.46 26.24
CA GLY A 104 -14.38 -4.74 25.77
C GLY A 104 -14.06 -4.80 24.27
N GLN A 105 -14.22 -3.70 23.52
CA GLN A 105 -13.90 -3.64 22.10
C GLN A 105 -12.40 -3.44 21.89
N PRO A 106 -11.78 -4.18 20.95
CA PRO A 106 -10.37 -4.02 20.65
C PRO A 106 -10.11 -2.70 19.92
N ILE A 107 -9.11 -1.96 20.40
CA ILE A 107 -8.49 -0.79 19.79
C ILE A 107 -7.11 -1.21 19.31
N GLU A 108 -6.84 -1.01 18.03
CA GLU A 108 -5.53 -1.25 17.42
C GLU A 108 -4.76 0.06 17.33
N PHE A 109 -3.50 0.03 17.76
CA PHE A 109 -2.57 1.12 17.54
C PHE A 109 -1.67 0.79 16.35
N TYR A 110 -1.49 1.79 15.50
CA TYR A 110 -0.73 1.63 14.26
C TYR A 110 0.50 2.52 14.27
N LYS A 111 1.62 1.96 13.83
CA LYS A 111 2.79 2.72 13.41
C LYS A 111 2.76 2.84 11.89
N GLU A 112 2.64 4.07 11.40
CA GLU A 112 2.73 4.34 9.97
C GLU A 112 4.20 4.30 9.52
N ILE A 113 4.45 3.59 8.43
CA ILE A 113 5.75 3.38 7.80
C ILE A 113 5.63 3.93 6.38
N GLN A 114 6.44 4.96 6.10
CA GLN A 114 6.53 5.54 4.78
C GLN A 114 7.12 4.56 3.76
N PRO A 115 6.70 4.64 2.49
CA PRO A 115 7.13 3.72 1.45
C PRO A 115 8.63 3.91 1.17
N GLY A 116 9.36 2.80 1.11
CA GLY A 116 10.79 2.83 0.79
C GLY A 116 11.46 1.51 1.06
N ILE A 117 11.62 1.17 2.34
CA ILE A 117 12.22 -0.10 2.76
C ILE A 117 11.47 -0.64 3.97
N LEU A 118 10.98 -1.86 3.85
CA LEU A 118 10.36 -2.59 4.95
C LEU A 118 11.27 -3.77 5.32
N LYS A 119 11.81 -3.74 6.55
CA LYS A 119 12.60 -4.84 7.10
C LYS A 119 11.66 -5.91 7.65
N ILE A 120 11.76 -7.11 7.10
CA ILE A 120 11.04 -8.30 7.57
C ILE A 120 12.03 -9.20 8.30
N THR A 121 11.68 -9.60 9.51
CA THR A 121 12.52 -10.38 10.41
C THR A 121 12.19 -11.86 10.39
N THR A 122 13.13 -12.70 10.80
CA THR A 122 12.92 -14.15 10.97
C THR A 122 12.22 -14.52 12.26
N ASP A 123 12.34 -13.67 13.28
CA ASP A 123 12.02 -14.03 14.65
C ASP A 123 10.57 -13.74 15.02
N GLU A 124 9.92 -12.86 14.25
CA GLU A 124 8.56 -12.39 14.51
C GLU A 124 7.84 -12.02 13.20
N ALA A 125 6.59 -12.45 13.10
CA ALA A 125 5.70 -12.04 12.02
C ALA A 125 5.10 -10.67 12.34
N LYS A 126 5.15 -9.77 11.35
CA LYS A 126 4.56 -8.43 11.45
C LYS A 126 3.13 -8.45 10.94
N ASP A 127 2.19 -7.95 11.73
CA ASP A 127 0.83 -7.67 11.27
C ASP A 127 0.78 -6.29 10.63
N LEU A 128 0.46 -6.28 9.33
CA LEU A 128 0.48 -5.10 8.48
C LEU A 128 -0.88 -4.86 7.82
N MET A 129 -1.18 -3.58 7.64
CA MET A 129 -2.14 -3.09 6.67
C MET A 129 -1.38 -2.31 5.60
N VAL A 130 -1.32 -2.86 4.39
CA VAL A 130 -0.62 -2.25 3.26
C VAL A 130 -1.64 -1.59 2.36
N PHE A 131 -1.48 -0.30 2.12
CA PHE A 131 -2.27 0.46 1.16
C PHE A 131 -1.51 0.57 -0.15
N PHE A 132 -2.25 0.44 -1.24
CA PHE A 132 -1.77 0.54 -2.61
C PHE A 132 -2.60 1.58 -3.34
N SER A 133 -1.97 2.42 -4.16
CA SER A 133 -2.64 3.43 -4.97
C SER A 133 -2.11 3.46 -6.39
N ASP A 134 -2.88 4.10 -7.27
CA ASP A 134 -2.43 4.47 -8.60
C ASP A 134 -1.54 5.71 -8.53
N MET A 135 -0.23 5.48 -8.54
CA MET A 135 0.77 6.55 -8.47
C MET A 135 0.73 7.48 -9.70
N ALA A 136 0.27 7.00 -10.85
CA ALA A 136 0.16 7.84 -12.04
C ALA A 136 -1.02 8.80 -11.91
N TYR A 137 -2.14 8.30 -11.39
CA TYR A 137 -3.28 9.13 -11.02
C TYR A 137 -2.89 10.17 -9.95
N GLU A 138 -2.29 9.74 -8.84
CA GLU A 138 -1.95 10.62 -7.72
C GLU A 138 -1.03 11.77 -8.17
N ARG A 139 -0.04 11.49 -9.02
CA ARG A 139 0.83 12.54 -9.58
C ARG A 139 0.07 13.54 -10.45
N LYS A 140 -0.83 13.07 -11.34
CA LYS A 140 -1.64 13.96 -12.18
C LYS A 140 -2.53 14.84 -11.31
N TYR A 141 -3.18 14.25 -10.32
CA TYR A 141 -4.03 14.95 -9.38
C TYR A 141 -3.26 16.00 -8.58
N GLU A 142 -2.08 15.66 -8.06
CA GLU A 142 -1.22 16.61 -7.33
C GLU A 142 -0.83 17.81 -8.18
N ILE A 143 -0.49 17.59 -9.46
CA ILE A 143 -0.14 18.66 -10.40
C ILE A 143 -1.32 19.62 -10.60
N LEU A 144 -2.51 19.08 -10.90
CA LEU A 144 -3.70 19.91 -11.14
C LEU A 144 -4.15 20.66 -9.88
N ILE A 145 -4.09 20.02 -8.71
CA ILE A 145 -4.42 20.67 -7.44
C ILE A 145 -3.41 21.77 -7.12
N ARG A 146 -2.11 21.56 -7.37
CA ARG A 146 -1.11 22.60 -7.20
C ARG A 146 -1.37 23.80 -8.11
N GLU A 147 -1.67 23.55 -9.38
CA GLU A 147 -2.00 24.61 -10.33
C GLU A 147 -3.26 25.38 -9.90
N LEU A 148 -4.30 24.69 -9.45
CA LEU A 148 -5.50 25.32 -8.90
C LEU A 148 -5.17 26.21 -7.69
N ILE A 149 -4.34 25.73 -6.76
CA ILE A 149 -3.90 26.49 -5.59
C ILE A 149 -3.10 27.72 -6.02
N ASP A 150 -2.20 27.60 -6.99
CA ASP A 150 -1.39 28.72 -7.50
C ASP A 150 -2.29 29.81 -8.12
N GLN A 151 -3.35 29.42 -8.83
CA GLN A 151 -4.35 30.38 -9.34
C GLN A 151 -5.15 31.08 -8.23
N ILE A 152 -5.50 30.34 -7.16
CA ILE A 152 -6.14 30.93 -5.98
C ILE A 152 -5.19 31.95 -5.34
N LEU A 153 -3.94 31.58 -5.09
CA LEU A 153 -2.93 32.46 -4.49
C LEU A 153 -2.68 33.70 -5.34
N TYR A 154 -2.67 33.57 -6.66
CA TYR A 154 -2.54 34.71 -7.58
C TYR A 154 -3.70 35.70 -7.44
N ARG A 155 -4.95 35.22 -7.34
CA ARG A 155 -6.14 36.07 -7.15
C ARG A 155 -6.22 36.67 -5.74
N LEU A 156 -5.62 36.01 -4.76
CA LEU A 156 -5.48 36.49 -3.39
C LEU A 156 -4.35 37.51 -3.20
N LYS A 157 -3.52 37.80 -4.21
CA LYS A 157 -2.31 38.64 -4.07
C LYS A 157 -2.55 40.01 -3.39
N ASN A 158 -3.75 40.57 -3.52
CA ASN A 158 -4.16 41.84 -2.90
C ASN A 158 -5.32 41.67 -1.90
N LYS A 159 -5.61 40.44 -1.46
CA LYS A 159 -6.74 40.09 -0.59
C LYS A 159 -6.26 39.31 0.63
N SER A 160 -7.12 39.17 1.65
CA SER A 160 -6.80 38.37 2.84
C SER A 160 -6.82 36.87 2.50
N GLN A 161 -5.76 36.15 2.87
CA GLN A 161 -5.69 34.68 2.76
C GLN A 161 -6.40 33.96 3.93
N ASN A 162 -6.85 34.71 4.94
CA ASN A 162 -7.53 34.18 6.13
C ASN A 162 -9.06 34.31 6.04
N ASP A 163 -9.58 34.71 4.87
CA ASP A 163 -11.01 34.85 4.65
C ASP A 163 -11.54 33.65 3.86
N ALA A 164 -12.28 32.80 4.56
CA ALA A 164 -12.87 31.59 3.98
C ALA A 164 -13.89 31.92 2.88
N GLU A 165 -14.62 33.03 3.02
CA GLU A 165 -15.64 33.42 2.06
C GLU A 165 -15.00 33.93 0.77
N GLU A 166 -13.91 34.68 0.88
CA GLU A 166 -13.13 35.12 -0.27
C GLU A 166 -12.55 33.94 -1.06
N ILE A 167 -12.01 32.93 -0.38
CA ILE A 167 -11.52 31.70 -1.03
C ILE A 167 -12.65 30.94 -1.71
N LYS A 168 -13.83 30.84 -1.07
CA LYS A 168 -15.00 30.19 -1.69
C LYS A 168 -15.50 30.93 -2.92
N ASN A 169 -15.49 32.26 -2.90
CA ASN A 169 -15.86 33.09 -4.05
C ASN A 169 -14.90 32.85 -5.22
N ILE A 170 -13.59 32.88 -4.96
CA ILE A 170 -12.57 32.56 -5.96
C ILE A 170 -12.74 31.14 -6.50
N LEU A 171 -12.98 30.15 -5.63
CA LEU A 171 -13.22 28.78 -6.05
C LEU A 171 -14.47 28.67 -6.94
N THR A 172 -15.53 29.41 -6.63
CA THR A 172 -16.77 29.45 -7.44
C THR A 172 -16.53 30.02 -8.84
N GLU A 173 -15.62 30.98 -8.99
CA GLU A 173 -15.18 31.45 -10.30
C GLU A 173 -14.37 30.38 -11.03
N LEU A 174 -13.37 29.80 -10.35
CA LEU A 174 -12.48 28.77 -10.91
C LEU A 174 -13.23 27.50 -11.35
N LYS A 175 -14.37 27.17 -10.73
CA LYS A 175 -15.27 26.08 -11.16
C LYS A 175 -15.69 26.17 -12.63
N LYS A 176 -15.67 27.37 -13.22
CA LYS A 176 -16.05 27.61 -14.63
C LYS A 176 -14.87 27.41 -15.59
N GLU A 177 -13.65 27.38 -15.08
CA GLU A 177 -12.41 27.35 -15.85
C GLU A 177 -11.98 25.93 -16.22
N SER A 178 -11.06 25.82 -17.17
CA SER A 178 -10.59 24.52 -17.67
C SER A 178 -9.91 23.70 -16.58
N ILE A 179 -9.11 24.34 -15.72
CA ILE A 179 -8.36 23.64 -14.66
C ILE A 179 -9.28 22.84 -13.72
N TYR A 180 -10.41 23.42 -13.32
CA TYR A 180 -11.36 22.73 -12.44
C TYR A 180 -12.09 21.61 -13.19
N LYS A 181 -12.42 21.83 -14.46
CA LYS A 181 -12.99 20.78 -15.32
C LYS A 181 -12.02 19.61 -15.50
N ASP A 182 -10.73 19.88 -15.69
CA ASP A 182 -9.70 18.85 -15.83
C ASP A 182 -9.58 18.00 -14.55
N ILE A 183 -9.67 18.64 -13.39
CA ILE A 183 -9.73 17.95 -12.09
C ILE A 183 -10.99 17.06 -12.00
N LEU A 184 -12.16 17.57 -12.41
CA LEU A 184 -13.41 16.81 -12.45
C LEU A 184 -13.36 15.62 -13.41
N TYR A 185 -12.75 15.79 -14.58
CA TYR A 185 -12.58 14.72 -15.54
C TYR A 185 -11.67 13.64 -14.98
N LEU A 186 -10.53 14.03 -14.40
CA LEU A 186 -9.62 13.09 -13.76
C LEU A 186 -10.35 12.31 -12.65
N TRP A 187 -11.10 12.98 -11.79
CA TRP A 187 -11.84 12.34 -10.72
C TRP A 187 -12.90 11.34 -11.20
N ASN A 188 -13.65 11.69 -12.24
CA ASN A 188 -14.63 10.75 -12.80
C ASN A 188 -13.98 9.52 -13.45
N ASP A 189 -12.77 9.69 -14.00
CA ASP A 189 -11.98 8.59 -14.57
C ASP A 189 -11.30 7.71 -13.50
N SER A 190 -11.31 8.12 -12.24
CA SER A 190 -10.66 7.38 -11.16
C SER A 190 -11.38 6.09 -10.79
N LEU A 191 -12.69 6.00 -11.06
CA LEU A 191 -13.47 4.79 -10.85
C LEU A 191 -13.41 3.86 -12.07
N TYR A 192 -12.28 3.17 -12.19
CA TYR A 192 -12.07 2.17 -13.24
C TYR A 192 -12.61 0.78 -12.89
N LEU A 193 -12.98 0.53 -11.63
CA LEU A 193 -13.54 -0.76 -11.20
C LEU A 193 -14.96 -0.95 -11.74
N LYS A 194 -15.25 -2.19 -12.10
CA LYS A 194 -16.55 -2.66 -12.64
C LYS A 194 -17.02 -3.89 -11.87
N SER A 195 -18.31 -4.17 -11.90
CA SER A 195 -18.84 -5.43 -11.37
C SER A 195 -18.37 -6.62 -12.20
N GLY A 196 -18.04 -7.73 -11.55
CA GLY A 196 -17.55 -8.94 -12.20
C GLY A 196 -16.44 -9.63 -11.40
N MET A 197 -15.86 -10.66 -12.00
CA MET A 197 -14.76 -11.41 -11.39
C MET A 197 -13.41 -10.73 -11.60
N TYR A 198 -12.56 -10.80 -10.59
CA TYR A 198 -11.20 -10.28 -10.61
C TYR A 198 -10.17 -11.32 -10.19
N GLU A 199 -9.01 -11.25 -10.82
CA GLU A 199 -7.76 -11.85 -10.36
C GLU A 199 -6.90 -10.76 -9.72
N LEU A 200 -6.29 -11.10 -8.58
CA LEU A 200 -5.38 -10.25 -7.83
C LEU A 200 -4.02 -10.92 -7.78
N GLU A 201 -2.95 -10.24 -8.18
CA GLU A 201 -1.57 -10.72 -8.00
C GLU A 201 -0.77 -9.71 -7.17
N LEU A 202 -0.49 -10.07 -5.92
CA LEU A 202 0.45 -9.34 -5.07
C LEU A 202 1.87 -9.74 -5.45
N ARG A 203 2.69 -8.74 -5.81
CA ARG A 203 4.12 -8.87 -6.07
C ARG A 203 4.93 -8.19 -4.98
N ILE A 204 5.83 -8.93 -4.34
CA ILE A 204 6.74 -8.40 -3.32
C ILE A 204 8.19 -8.47 -3.83
N LYS A 205 8.83 -7.31 -3.94
CA LYS A 205 10.22 -7.17 -4.38
C LYS A 205 11.19 -7.12 -3.20
N GLU A 206 12.04 -8.13 -3.09
CA GLU A 206 13.14 -8.17 -2.12
C GLU A 206 14.43 -7.64 -2.77
N LYS A 207 15.24 -6.90 -2.00
CA LYS A 207 16.43 -6.17 -2.51
C LYS A 207 17.40 -7.05 -3.31
N ASN A 208 17.68 -8.28 -2.85
CA ASN A 208 18.71 -9.15 -3.42
C ASN A 208 18.15 -10.29 -4.30
N LYS A 209 16.84 -10.32 -4.51
CA LYS A 209 16.18 -11.33 -5.33
C LYS A 209 15.85 -10.75 -6.70
N ILE A 210 16.18 -11.52 -7.74
CA ILE A 210 15.95 -11.14 -9.14
C ILE A 210 14.45 -11.13 -9.46
N THR A 211 13.68 -12.04 -8.85
CA THR A 211 12.26 -12.23 -9.11
C THR A 211 11.40 -11.88 -7.90
N ASP A 212 10.26 -11.25 -8.15
CA ASP A 212 9.29 -10.95 -7.10
C ASP A 212 8.68 -12.23 -6.51
N TYR A 213 8.35 -12.21 -5.22
CA TYR A 213 7.40 -13.16 -4.65
C TYR A 213 6.01 -12.84 -5.18
N LYS A 214 5.23 -13.86 -5.53
CA LYS A 214 3.90 -13.70 -6.13
C LYS A 214 2.86 -14.46 -5.33
N TYR A 215 1.78 -13.79 -4.99
CA TYR A 215 0.62 -14.38 -4.32
C TYR A 215 -0.63 -14.03 -5.13
N LYS A 216 -1.42 -15.04 -5.48
CA LYS A 216 -2.55 -14.90 -6.40
C LYS A 216 -3.86 -15.18 -5.68
N TYR A 217 -4.84 -14.34 -5.94
CA TYR A 217 -6.18 -14.44 -5.37
C TYR A 217 -7.25 -14.14 -6.40
N LYS A 218 -8.48 -14.50 -6.07
CA LYS A 218 -9.69 -14.10 -6.79
C LYS A 218 -10.69 -13.48 -5.85
N PHE A 219 -11.48 -12.56 -6.39
CA PHE A 219 -12.61 -11.94 -5.70
C PHE A 219 -13.66 -11.51 -6.74
N GLN A 220 -14.85 -11.13 -6.26
CA GLN A 220 -15.93 -10.65 -7.09
C GLN A 220 -16.38 -9.29 -6.57
N ILE A 221 -16.65 -8.35 -7.47
CA ILE A 221 -17.33 -7.10 -7.14
C ILE A 221 -18.78 -7.18 -7.63
N GLN A 222 -19.72 -6.97 -6.73
CA GLN A 222 -21.15 -6.91 -7.02
C GLN A 222 -21.54 -5.52 -7.56
N PRO A 223 -22.62 -5.42 -8.36
CA PRO A 223 -23.12 -4.13 -8.83
C PRO A 223 -23.39 -3.13 -7.69
N GLY A 224 -23.99 -3.59 -6.58
CA GLY A 224 -24.25 -2.72 -5.42
C GLY A 224 -23.00 -2.14 -4.77
N GLU A 225 -21.86 -2.82 -4.86
CA GLU A 225 -20.57 -2.35 -4.31
C GLU A 225 -19.95 -1.27 -5.19
N ILE A 226 -20.10 -1.38 -6.52
CA ILE A 226 -19.73 -0.31 -7.45
C ILE A 226 -20.57 0.94 -7.17
N GLU A 227 -21.84 0.76 -6.84
CA GLU A 227 -22.74 1.88 -6.57
C GLU A 227 -22.31 2.64 -5.30
N ILE A 228 -21.85 1.94 -4.26
CA ILE A 228 -21.25 2.55 -3.05
C ILE A 228 -20.03 3.39 -3.40
N LEU A 229 -19.14 2.90 -4.28
CA LEU A 229 -17.98 3.66 -4.73
C LEU A 229 -18.37 4.88 -5.58
N ARG A 230 -19.42 4.75 -6.41
CA ARG A 230 -19.96 5.86 -7.22
C ARG A 230 -20.59 6.96 -6.39
N GLU A 231 -21.21 6.64 -5.25
CA GLU A 231 -21.76 7.66 -4.35
C GLU A 231 -20.69 8.65 -3.89
N TYR A 232 -19.46 8.18 -3.68
CA TYR A 232 -18.36 9.05 -3.29
C TYR A 232 -17.96 10.03 -4.40
N LEU A 233 -18.22 9.70 -5.67
CA LEU A 233 -17.98 10.63 -6.77
C LEU A 233 -18.90 11.85 -6.74
N LYS A 234 -20.09 11.73 -6.11
CA LYS A 234 -21.10 12.80 -6.06
C LYS A 234 -20.74 13.93 -5.09
N VAL A 235 -19.91 13.65 -4.09
CA VAL A 235 -19.50 14.62 -3.05
C VAL A 235 -18.14 15.23 -3.36
N PHE A 236 -17.64 15.08 -4.59
CA PHE A 236 -16.29 15.50 -4.94
C PHE A 236 -16.06 17.02 -4.85
N ASP A 237 -17.02 17.82 -5.29
CA ASP A 237 -16.92 19.27 -5.22
C ASP A 237 -16.70 19.73 -3.78
N GLU A 238 -17.39 19.10 -2.82
CA GLU A 238 -17.25 19.35 -1.39
C GLU A 238 -15.85 18.92 -0.89
N ILE A 239 -15.32 17.81 -1.39
CA ILE A 239 -13.98 17.31 -1.04
C ILE A 239 -12.88 18.26 -1.56
N ILE A 240 -12.99 18.78 -2.79
CA ILE A 240 -12.02 19.77 -3.29
C ILE A 240 -12.09 21.03 -2.43
N GLU A 241 -13.28 21.57 -2.22
CA GLU A 241 -13.47 22.77 -1.41
C GLU A 241 -12.86 22.58 -0.01
N TYR A 242 -13.16 21.45 0.63
CA TYR A 242 -12.59 21.07 1.91
C TYR A 242 -11.05 21.00 1.87
N THR A 243 -10.49 20.34 0.86
CA THR A 243 -9.04 20.19 0.69
C THR A 243 -8.36 21.54 0.53
N ILE A 244 -8.96 22.44 -0.25
CA ILE A 244 -8.47 23.81 -0.45
C ILE A 244 -8.57 24.60 0.85
N LEU A 245 -9.73 24.64 1.52
CA LEU A 245 -9.88 25.39 2.77
C LEU A 245 -8.94 24.91 3.86
N ASN A 246 -8.72 23.60 3.99
CA ASN A 246 -7.74 23.05 4.92
C ASN A 246 -6.31 23.47 4.60
N ARG A 247 -5.97 23.65 3.31
CA ARG A 247 -4.65 24.15 2.92
C ARG A 247 -4.37 25.56 3.46
N PHE A 248 -5.43 26.34 3.67
CA PHE A 248 -5.39 27.67 4.27
C PHE A 248 -5.68 27.67 5.78
N ASN A 249 -5.83 26.52 6.43
CA ASN A 249 -6.26 26.37 7.84
C ASN A 249 -7.65 26.96 8.14
N LEU A 250 -8.54 26.96 7.16
CA LEU A 250 -9.89 27.52 7.25
C LEU A 250 -11.01 26.47 7.12
N GLY A 251 -10.64 25.22 6.84
CA GLY A 251 -11.58 24.13 6.68
C GLY A 251 -12.07 23.58 8.03
N PRO A 252 -13.26 22.94 8.05
CA PRO A 252 -13.75 22.29 9.25
C PRO A 252 -12.86 21.10 9.65
N SER A 253 -12.87 20.74 10.94
CA SER A 253 -12.10 19.57 11.43
C SER A 253 -12.63 18.22 10.93
N MET A 254 -13.81 18.21 10.28
CA MET A 254 -14.50 16.98 9.87
C MET A 254 -14.19 16.62 8.41
N VAL A 255 -13.56 15.46 8.23
CA VAL A 255 -13.29 14.84 6.92
C VAL A 255 -14.52 14.06 6.50
N ILE A 256 -15.04 14.27 5.28
CA ILE A 256 -16.08 13.41 4.69
C ILE A 256 -15.52 11.98 4.67
N PRO A 257 -16.10 11.03 5.43
CA PRO A 257 -15.52 9.71 5.56
C PRO A 257 -15.51 9.02 4.18
N PRO A 258 -14.38 8.43 3.78
CA PRO A 258 -14.32 7.72 2.51
C PRO A 258 -15.32 6.56 2.51
N LYS A 259 -15.94 6.33 1.36
CA LYS A 259 -16.70 5.10 1.13
C LYS A 259 -15.71 4.00 0.77
N SER A 260 -15.89 2.84 1.40
CA SER A 260 -15.08 1.67 1.12
C SER A 260 -15.97 0.44 0.92
N ILE A 261 -15.45 -0.50 0.14
CA ILE A 261 -16.00 -1.84 -0.02
C ILE A 261 -14.96 -2.83 0.49
N ASN A 262 -15.41 -3.86 1.21
CA ASN A 262 -14.56 -4.88 1.80
C ASN A 262 -14.91 -6.22 1.17
N LEU A 263 -13.96 -6.79 0.43
CA LEU A 263 -14.18 -7.95 -0.42
C LEU A 263 -13.35 -9.13 0.08
N GLU A 264 -14.00 -10.29 0.18
CA GLU A 264 -13.31 -11.54 0.49
C GLU A 264 -12.41 -11.94 -0.69
N ILE A 265 -11.14 -12.20 -0.41
CA ILE A 265 -10.17 -12.74 -1.37
C ILE A 265 -9.93 -14.21 -1.09
N ARG A 266 -9.87 -15.01 -2.15
CA ARG A 266 -9.59 -16.45 -2.06
C ARG A 266 -8.35 -16.81 -2.85
N PRO A 267 -7.44 -17.63 -2.32
CA PRO A 267 -6.27 -18.10 -3.07
C PRO A 267 -6.69 -18.73 -4.41
N LEU A 268 -5.90 -18.45 -5.44
CA LEU A 268 -6.01 -19.11 -6.76
C LEU A 268 -5.17 -20.38 -6.82
#